data_AF-A0A957YCV0-F1
#
_entry.id   AF-A0A957YCV0-F1
#
_cell.length_a   1.000
_cell.length_b   1.000
_cell.length_c   1.000
_cell.angle_alpha   90.00
_cell.angle_beta   90.00
_cell.angle_gamma   90.00
#
_symmetry.space_group_name_H-M   'P 1'
#
loop_
_entity.id
_entity.type
_entity.pdbx_description
1 polymer ?
#
loop_
_entity_poly.entity_id
_entity_poly.type
_entity_poly.pdbx_seq_one_letter_code
_entity_poly.pdbx_strand_id
1 'polypeptide(L)'
;MERTIVELYEEEKREFQNLQLNGIDLAEKSLRKIDFTRTVLRGARLDKINLTLANLSEVDLSGASLKEANLSSTNLFNTNFSNADLSNCNLTAATNEEPEERRTETGQEQPLKVMPNVEEEKITESREAKKERTETDQELPANVPSNEEEAKATEPRESEAGQIETDQELSAIVSFNEVTEVHQDQSQNIPDSSTGFIDQVKRRLTTLLSKYFTFLNSEEAYMSNLSGANLQQANLNGVSLKNANFELAKLNGASLRGATLSQANLTMVDLTGADFSGAVLSATNLSKANLRAVNFQGADLTGADFTKADLRHANLSGANLTGANLKNAHLGDTELTGATIEGIKTNWQTILPDGKKRYFFSSIRKYLGKPVDLNKAY
;
A
#
# COMPACT_ATOMS: atom_id res chain seq x y z
N MET A 1 13.28 30.50 20.54
CA MET A 1 12.92 29.47 21.53
C MET A 1 11.51 28.98 21.20
N GLU A 2 11.31 28.35 20.05
CA GLU A 2 11.83 26.99 19.73
C GLU A 2 11.46 26.01 20.83
N ARG A 3 10.17 25.88 21.11
CA ARG A 3 9.71 24.75 21.93
C ARG A 3 9.97 23.48 21.15
N THR A 4 10.62 22.51 21.79
CA THR A 4 10.84 21.20 21.19
C THR A 4 9.50 20.46 20.99
N ILE A 5 9.48 19.47 20.10
CA ILE A 5 8.29 18.60 19.92
C ILE A 5 7.86 17.97 21.26
N VAL A 6 8.84 17.63 22.10
CA VAL A 6 8.61 17.04 23.42
C VAL A 6 7.88 18.02 24.34
N GLU A 7 8.33 19.28 24.42
CA GLU A 7 7.65 20.32 25.22
C GLU A 7 6.22 20.55 24.75
N LEU A 8 6.00 20.66 23.44
CA LEU A 8 4.66 20.85 22.89
C LEU A 8 3.77 19.62 23.15
N TYR A 9 4.35 18.42 23.14
CA TYR A 9 3.63 17.19 23.47
C TYR A 9 3.23 17.13 24.97
N GLU A 10 4.10 17.61 25.86
CA GLU A 10 3.81 17.74 27.30
C GLU A 10 2.66 18.73 27.56
N GLU A 11 2.48 19.72 26.67
CA GLU A 11 1.33 20.64 26.65
C GLU A 11 0.09 20.08 25.94
N GLU A 12 -0.03 18.76 25.86
CA GLU A 12 -1.15 18.02 25.24
C GLU A 12 -1.33 18.22 23.73
N LYS A 13 -0.41 18.90 23.03
CA LYS A 13 -0.45 18.95 21.56
C LYS A 13 -0.11 17.59 20.98
N ARG A 14 -0.86 17.18 19.96
CA ARG A 14 -0.66 15.89 19.26
C ARG A 14 -0.46 16.06 17.75
N GLU A 15 -0.84 17.19 17.19
CA GLU A 15 -0.76 17.47 15.76
C GLU A 15 0.63 18.01 15.39
N PHE A 16 1.45 17.16 14.78
CA PHE A 16 2.81 17.46 14.32
C PHE A 16 2.98 17.03 12.86
N GLN A 17 2.06 17.47 12.00
CA GLN A 17 1.99 17.05 10.61
C GLN A 17 2.91 17.88 9.70
N ASN A 18 3.32 17.30 8.56
CA ASN A 18 4.07 17.98 7.50
C ASN A 18 5.40 18.63 7.95
N LEU A 19 6.03 18.09 9.00
CA LEU A 19 7.29 18.60 9.52
C LEU A 19 8.49 18.00 8.77
N GLN A 20 9.63 18.70 8.81
CA GLN A 20 10.91 18.24 8.29
C GLN A 20 11.87 18.04 9.47
N LEU A 21 12.08 16.79 9.88
CA LEU A 21 12.76 16.42 11.13
C LEU A 21 13.85 15.37 10.86
N ASN A 22 14.55 15.49 9.73
CA ASN A 22 15.63 14.57 9.36
C ASN A 22 16.70 14.50 10.45
N GLY A 23 17.09 13.28 10.82
CA GLY A 23 18.14 13.04 11.82
C GLY A 23 17.78 13.45 13.25
N ILE A 24 16.52 13.81 13.54
CA ILE A 24 16.10 14.16 14.90
C ILE A 24 16.35 13.01 15.87
N ASP A 25 16.72 13.33 17.11
CA ASP A 25 16.82 12.36 18.20
C ASP A 25 15.59 12.48 19.11
N LEU A 26 14.71 11.48 19.03
CA LEU A 26 13.56 11.29 19.91
C LEU A 26 13.64 9.92 20.61
N ALA A 27 14.85 9.35 20.73
CA ALA A 27 15.05 8.07 21.39
C ALA A 27 14.50 8.10 22.82
N GLU A 28 13.93 6.97 23.25
CA GLU A 28 13.38 6.74 24.60
C GLU A 28 12.19 7.66 24.98
N LYS A 29 11.71 8.52 24.08
CA LYS A 29 10.57 9.39 24.34
C LYS A 29 9.26 8.62 24.21
N SER A 30 8.23 9.09 24.92
CA SER A 30 6.87 8.56 24.80
C SER A 30 5.96 9.59 24.15
N LEU A 31 5.69 9.40 22.86
CA LEU A 31 4.85 10.25 22.01
C LEU A 31 3.62 9.47 21.54
N ARG A 32 2.89 8.86 22.48
CA ARG A 32 1.68 8.08 22.19
C ARG A 32 0.60 8.95 21.55
N LYS A 33 -0.15 8.38 20.61
CA LYS A 33 -1.24 9.07 19.88
C LYS A 33 -0.78 10.36 19.17
N ILE A 34 0.52 10.51 18.92
CA ILE A 34 1.01 11.64 18.14
C ILE A 34 0.58 11.48 16.69
N ASP A 35 0.25 12.58 16.05
CA ASP A 35 -0.02 12.62 14.63
C ASP A 35 1.18 13.22 13.92
N PHE A 36 1.94 12.36 13.26
CA PHE A 36 3.07 12.74 12.43
C PHE A 36 2.73 12.74 10.94
N THR A 37 1.46 12.69 10.54
CA THR A 37 1.07 12.56 9.12
C THR A 37 1.90 13.44 8.19
N ARG A 38 2.47 12.83 7.13
CA ARG A 38 3.34 13.48 6.12
C ARG A 38 4.64 14.11 6.65
N THR A 39 5.05 13.76 7.86
CA THR A 39 6.32 14.23 8.42
C THR A 39 7.49 13.43 7.85
N VAL A 40 8.61 14.10 7.66
CA VAL A 40 9.86 13.50 7.17
C VAL A 40 10.81 13.31 8.34
N LEU A 41 11.12 12.05 8.67
CA LEU A 41 11.96 11.59 9.78
C LEU A 41 13.13 10.73 9.27
N ARG A 42 13.68 11.05 8.08
CA ARG A 42 14.76 10.25 7.49
C ARG A 42 15.97 10.21 8.40
N GLY A 43 16.52 9.03 8.63
CA GLY A 43 17.68 8.84 9.50
C GLY A 43 17.46 9.27 10.96
N ALA A 44 16.22 9.49 11.40
CA ALA A 44 15.93 9.85 12.79
C ALA A 44 16.35 8.74 13.76
N ARG A 45 16.76 9.13 14.97
CA ARG A 45 17.00 8.22 16.09
C ARG A 45 15.74 8.16 16.94
N LEU A 46 15.02 7.06 16.82
CA LEU A 46 13.76 6.76 17.49
C LEU A 46 13.86 5.44 18.28
N ASP A 47 15.07 5.04 18.65
CA ASP A 47 15.29 3.81 19.43
C ASP A 47 14.48 3.87 20.74
N LYS A 48 13.78 2.79 21.06
CA LYS A 48 12.94 2.64 22.25
C LYS A 48 11.83 3.71 22.39
N ILE A 49 11.51 4.42 21.31
CA ILE A 49 10.41 5.38 21.33
C ILE A 49 9.08 4.65 21.56
N ASN A 50 8.17 5.26 22.31
CA ASN A 50 6.80 4.79 22.42
C ASN A 50 5.88 5.66 21.55
N LEU A 51 5.48 5.09 20.41
CA LEU A 51 4.55 5.66 19.43
C LEU A 51 3.23 4.90 19.40
N THR A 52 2.85 4.18 20.46
CA THR A 52 1.57 3.46 20.51
C THR A 52 0.41 4.36 20.10
N LEU A 53 -0.45 3.86 19.20
CA LEU A 53 -1.60 4.58 18.62
C LEU A 53 -1.26 5.84 17.83
N ALA A 54 0.01 6.06 17.46
CA ALA A 54 0.38 7.20 16.62
C ALA A 54 -0.17 7.05 15.20
N ASN A 55 -0.48 8.18 14.58
CA ASN A 55 -0.74 8.26 13.15
C ASN A 55 0.57 8.57 12.42
N LEU A 56 1.11 7.57 11.72
CA LEU A 56 2.32 7.68 10.91
C LEU A 56 2.01 7.64 9.41
N SER A 57 0.77 7.97 9.03
CA SER A 57 0.36 7.93 7.63
C SER A 57 1.24 8.85 6.77
N GLU A 58 1.69 8.36 5.63
CA GLU A 58 2.52 9.10 4.67
C GLU A 58 3.85 9.61 5.28
N VAL A 59 4.30 9.05 6.41
CA VAL A 59 5.55 9.44 7.06
C VAL A 59 6.74 8.79 6.36
N ASP A 60 7.81 9.56 6.17
CA ASP A 60 9.08 9.05 5.65
C ASP A 60 10.07 8.78 6.78
N LEU A 61 10.21 7.51 7.15
CA LEU A 61 11.13 6.96 8.16
C LEU A 61 12.33 6.24 7.50
N SER A 62 12.61 6.51 6.22
CA SER A 62 13.70 5.82 5.52
C SER A 62 15.05 5.99 6.24
N GLY A 63 15.75 4.87 6.44
CA GLY A 63 17.02 4.81 7.17
C GLY A 63 16.97 5.20 8.65
N ALA A 64 15.78 5.42 9.24
CA ALA A 64 15.65 5.73 10.66
C ALA A 64 16.00 4.51 11.53
N SER A 65 16.50 4.76 12.74
CA SER A 65 16.68 3.72 13.76
C SER A 65 15.49 3.75 14.71
N LEU A 66 14.74 2.66 14.77
CA LEU A 66 13.58 2.46 15.63
C LEU A 66 13.79 1.25 16.56
N LYS A 67 15.03 0.85 16.87
CA LYS A 67 15.30 -0.39 17.61
C LYS A 67 14.51 -0.45 18.90
N GLU A 68 13.85 -1.58 19.18
CA GLU A 68 13.04 -1.76 20.38
C GLU A 68 11.90 -0.73 20.55
N ALA A 69 11.51 -0.01 19.48
CA ALA A 69 10.41 0.94 19.55
C ALA A 69 9.06 0.23 19.72
N ASN A 70 8.13 0.91 20.37
CA ASN A 70 6.75 0.47 20.48
C ASN A 70 5.86 1.25 19.50
N LEU A 71 5.51 0.58 18.40
CA LEU A 71 4.63 1.03 17.31
C LEU A 71 3.30 0.27 17.36
N SER A 72 2.89 -0.25 18.52
CA SER A 72 1.65 -1.01 18.62
C SER A 72 0.44 -0.16 18.22
N SER A 73 -0.44 -0.72 17.38
CA SER A 73 -1.67 -0.06 16.93
C SER A 73 -1.45 1.28 16.23
N THR A 74 -0.30 1.48 15.59
CA THR A 74 -0.06 2.67 14.75
C THR A 74 -0.75 2.54 13.40
N ASN A 75 -1.15 3.67 12.82
CA ASN A 75 -1.49 3.75 11.41
C ASN A 75 -0.21 3.96 10.58
N LEU A 76 0.03 3.05 9.64
CA LEU A 76 1.19 2.96 8.76
C LEU A 76 0.81 3.13 7.27
N PHE A 77 -0.37 3.70 7.00
CA PHE A 77 -0.85 3.93 5.63
C PHE A 77 0.15 4.80 4.86
N ASN A 78 0.67 4.27 3.77
CA ASN A 78 1.71 4.85 2.92
C ASN A 78 2.99 5.29 3.66
N THR A 79 3.34 4.64 4.78
CA THR A 79 4.58 4.93 5.51
C THR A 79 5.79 4.29 4.84
N ASN A 80 6.90 5.03 4.75
CA ASN A 80 8.15 4.56 4.20
C ASN A 80 9.18 4.25 5.31
N PHE A 81 9.41 2.97 5.56
CA PHE A 81 10.46 2.41 6.42
C PHE A 81 11.65 1.84 5.63
N SER A 82 11.83 2.20 4.35
CA SER A 82 12.89 1.58 3.55
C SER A 82 14.27 1.75 4.21
N ASN A 83 14.99 0.64 4.33
CA ASN A 83 16.29 0.54 5.02
C ASN A 83 16.30 0.98 6.50
N ALA A 84 15.14 1.15 7.15
CA ALA A 84 15.07 1.47 8.56
C ALA A 84 15.42 0.26 9.44
N ASP A 85 15.88 0.52 10.67
CA ASP A 85 16.15 -0.52 11.66
C ASP A 85 15.00 -0.61 12.68
N LEU A 86 14.13 -1.59 12.52
CA LEU A 86 13.02 -1.93 13.41
C LEU A 86 13.30 -3.23 14.21
N SER A 87 14.57 -3.58 14.43
CA SER A 87 14.88 -4.80 15.16
C SER A 87 14.32 -4.75 16.58
N ASN A 88 13.73 -5.86 17.02
CA ASN A 88 13.06 -6.02 18.32
C ASN A 88 11.88 -5.04 18.56
N CYS A 89 11.34 -4.40 17.52
CA CYS A 89 10.17 -3.53 17.66
C CYS A 89 8.91 -4.28 18.06
N ASN A 90 7.98 -3.57 18.68
CA ASN A 90 6.60 -4.00 18.83
C ASN A 90 5.69 -3.28 17.82
N LEU A 91 5.17 -4.02 16.84
CA LEU A 91 4.25 -3.56 15.80
C LEU A 91 2.86 -4.23 15.94
N THR A 92 2.56 -4.83 17.10
CA THR A 92 1.31 -5.56 17.31
C THR A 92 0.11 -4.72 16.93
N ALA A 93 -0.78 -5.29 16.10
CA ALA A 93 -2.00 -4.64 15.62
C ALA A 93 -1.81 -3.28 14.92
N ALA A 94 -0.59 -2.93 14.46
CA ALA A 94 -0.43 -1.82 13.52
C ALA A 94 -1.16 -2.15 12.20
N THR A 95 -1.58 -1.11 11.49
CA THR A 95 -2.37 -1.25 10.26
C THR A 95 -1.89 -0.28 9.21
N ASN A 96 -1.92 -0.68 7.93
CA ASN A 96 -1.77 0.22 6.80
C ASN A 96 -3.07 0.42 6.02
N GLU A 97 -4.20 0.15 6.65
CA GLU A 97 -5.50 0.47 6.07
C GLU A 97 -5.75 1.98 6.12
N GLU A 98 -6.35 2.49 5.06
CA GLU A 98 -6.69 3.91 4.97
C GLU A 98 -7.61 4.31 6.14
N PRO A 99 -7.31 5.41 6.85
CA PRO A 99 -8.12 5.86 7.98
C PRO A 99 -9.57 6.14 7.53
N GLU A 100 -10.55 5.75 8.35
CA GLU A 100 -11.98 5.73 8.01
C GLU A 100 -12.55 7.09 7.57
N GLU A 101 -11.89 8.21 7.87
CA GLU A 101 -12.30 9.56 7.45
C GLU A 101 -12.35 9.75 5.92
N ARG A 102 -11.78 8.84 5.12
CA ARG A 102 -11.99 8.83 3.64
C ARG A 102 -13.05 7.87 3.14
N ARG A 103 -13.66 7.06 4.01
CA ARG A 103 -14.69 6.08 3.61
C ARG A 103 -16.13 6.63 3.69
N THR A 104 -16.30 7.88 4.10
CA THR A 104 -17.60 8.55 4.11
C THR A 104 -17.56 9.86 3.34
N GLU A 105 -17.69 9.76 2.01
CA GLU A 105 -18.51 10.64 1.16
C GLU A 105 -18.34 10.21 -0.31
N THR A 106 -19.47 9.96 -0.99
CA THR A 106 -19.64 9.58 -2.41
C THR A 106 -19.65 8.09 -2.77
N GLY A 107 -20.60 7.36 -2.19
CA GLY A 107 -21.56 6.67 -3.07
C GLY A 107 -22.58 7.71 -3.50
N GLN A 108 -22.48 8.21 -4.73
CA GLN A 108 -23.10 9.42 -5.33
C GLN A 108 -22.15 10.63 -5.36
N GLU A 109 -21.44 10.79 -6.49
CA GLU A 109 -20.86 12.06 -6.90
C GLU A 109 -21.98 13.09 -7.06
N GLN A 110 -22.03 14.08 -6.18
CA GLN A 110 -22.72 15.33 -6.48
C GLN A 110 -21.72 16.22 -7.23
N PRO A 111 -22.07 16.77 -8.41
CA PRO A 111 -21.20 17.70 -9.10
C PRO A 111 -20.96 18.91 -8.19
N LEU A 112 -19.69 19.36 -8.11
CA LEU A 112 -19.28 20.50 -7.33
C LEU A 112 -20.23 21.69 -7.57
N LYS A 113 -20.89 22.16 -6.51
CA LYS A 113 -21.51 23.48 -6.52
C LYS A 113 -20.39 24.51 -6.66
N VAL A 114 -20.22 25.02 -7.87
CA VAL A 114 -19.43 26.22 -8.14
C VAL A 114 -20.01 27.35 -7.26
N MET A 115 -19.22 27.84 -6.31
CA MET A 115 -19.54 29.07 -5.59
C MET A 115 -19.41 30.24 -6.58
N PRO A 116 -20.36 31.20 -6.59
CA PRO A 116 -20.33 32.31 -7.53
C PRO A 116 -19.15 33.25 -7.23
N ASN A 117 -18.39 33.59 -8.27
CA ASN A 117 -17.37 34.63 -8.24
C ASN A 117 -18.00 35.97 -7.83
N VAL A 118 -17.41 36.62 -6.82
CA VAL A 118 -17.69 38.00 -6.45
C VAL A 118 -16.75 38.90 -7.25
N GLU A 119 -17.38 39.78 -8.02
CA GLU A 119 -16.90 41.08 -8.52
C GLU A 119 -15.77 41.13 -9.57
N GLU A 120 -16.19 41.35 -10.83
CA GLU A 120 -15.65 42.48 -11.60
C GLU A 120 -16.80 43.37 -12.08
N GLU A 121 -16.69 44.66 -11.76
CA GLU A 121 -17.65 45.71 -12.10
C GLU A 121 -17.63 46.08 -13.59
N LYS A 122 -18.83 46.42 -14.09
CA LYS A 122 -19.15 47.41 -15.12
C LYS A 122 -18.55 47.24 -16.51
N ILE A 123 -19.43 46.92 -17.48
CA ILE A 123 -19.72 47.79 -18.63
C ILE A 123 -21.21 47.68 -18.96
N THR A 124 -21.78 48.84 -19.21
CA THR A 124 -23.19 49.19 -19.40
C THR A 124 -23.71 48.86 -20.80
N GLU A 125 -25.04 48.79 -20.89
CA GLU A 125 -25.90 49.05 -22.05
C GLU A 125 -26.38 47.91 -22.98
N SER A 126 -27.66 47.55 -22.76
CA SER A 126 -28.76 47.69 -23.73
C SER A 126 -28.91 46.68 -24.88
N ARG A 127 -29.90 45.78 -24.78
CA ARG A 127 -31.15 45.80 -25.57
C ARG A 127 -31.96 44.49 -25.48
N GLU A 128 -33.15 44.62 -24.88
CA GLU A 128 -34.46 44.22 -25.42
C GLU A 128 -34.66 42.84 -26.13
N ALA A 129 -35.45 42.01 -25.44
CA ALA A 129 -36.83 41.63 -25.82
C ALA A 129 -37.15 40.28 -26.48
N LYS A 130 -38.35 39.80 -26.07
CA LYS A 130 -39.26 38.75 -26.58
C LYS A 130 -38.90 37.32 -26.16
N LYS A 131 -39.64 36.63 -25.28
CA LYS A 131 -41.09 36.51 -24.99
C LYS A 131 -41.89 35.88 -26.14
N GLU A 132 -42.20 34.58 -26.02
CA GLU A 132 -43.47 33.87 -26.35
C GLU A 132 -43.22 32.36 -26.21
N ARG A 133 -43.86 31.65 -25.25
CA ARG A 133 -45.24 31.09 -25.22
C ARG A 133 -45.42 29.87 -26.14
N THR A 134 -45.62 28.68 -25.54
CA THR A 134 -46.81 27.78 -25.63
C THR A 134 -46.90 27.03 -26.97
N GLU A 135 -47.31 25.79 -27.14
CA GLU A 135 -48.18 24.82 -26.45
C GLU A 135 -48.08 23.51 -27.29
N THR A 136 -47.90 22.34 -26.68
CA THR A 136 -48.80 21.16 -26.69
C THR A 136 -49.02 20.35 -27.98
N ASP A 137 -49.09 19.03 -27.77
CA ASP A 137 -49.76 17.97 -28.55
C ASP A 137 -49.06 17.48 -29.84
N GLN A 138 -49.09 16.22 -30.27
CA GLN A 138 -49.63 14.93 -29.80
C GLN A 138 -49.11 13.84 -30.78
N GLU A 139 -49.06 12.59 -30.30
CA GLU A 139 -49.30 11.33 -31.04
C GLU A 139 -48.26 10.67 -32.00
N LEU A 140 -47.97 9.42 -31.62
CA LEU A 140 -47.48 8.22 -32.33
C LEU A 140 -48.37 7.84 -33.55
N PRO A 141 -47.95 6.99 -34.54
CA PRO A 141 -47.68 5.57 -34.28
C PRO A 141 -46.67 4.81 -35.16
N ALA A 142 -46.49 3.55 -34.73
CA ALA A 142 -45.68 2.43 -35.18
C ALA A 142 -45.58 2.13 -36.68
N ASN A 143 -44.42 1.60 -37.10
CA ASN A 143 -44.33 0.47 -38.02
C ASN A 143 -42.97 -0.26 -37.95
N VAL A 144 -43.04 -1.60 -37.87
CA VAL A 144 -42.00 -2.65 -37.98
C VAL A 144 -42.65 -3.70 -38.90
N PRO A 145 -42.00 -4.46 -39.83
CA PRO A 145 -40.72 -5.20 -39.73
C PRO A 145 -39.84 -5.05 -41.02
N SER A 146 -38.68 -5.67 -41.27
CA SER A 146 -38.26 -7.08 -41.19
C SER A 146 -36.81 -7.27 -41.69
N ASN A 147 -36.14 -8.31 -41.15
CA ASN A 147 -35.07 -9.18 -41.70
C ASN A 147 -33.60 -8.71 -41.77
N GLU A 148 -32.73 -9.46 -41.07
CA GLU A 148 -31.56 -10.25 -41.55
C GLU A 148 -30.38 -9.35 -41.98
N GLU A 149 -29.18 -9.38 -41.40
CA GLU A 149 -28.25 -10.51 -41.30
C GLU A 149 -26.97 -10.03 -40.56
N GLU A 150 -26.16 -10.99 -40.13
CA GLU A 150 -24.71 -10.91 -39.86
C GLU A 150 -24.14 -10.29 -38.56
N ALA A 151 -23.42 -11.17 -37.86
CA ALA A 151 -22.48 -10.91 -36.80
C ALA A 151 -21.29 -10.06 -37.26
N LYS A 152 -20.92 -9.07 -36.46
CA LYS A 152 -19.55 -8.54 -36.40
C LYS A 152 -19.22 -8.05 -35.00
N ALA A 153 -18.07 -8.48 -34.52
CA ALA A 153 -17.48 -8.12 -33.25
C ALA A 153 -17.38 -6.61 -33.07
N THR A 154 -17.78 -6.11 -31.91
CA THR A 154 -17.48 -4.75 -31.44
C THR A 154 -16.50 -4.84 -30.27
N GLU A 155 -15.32 -4.26 -30.49
CA GLU A 155 -14.37 -3.89 -29.44
C GLU A 155 -15.05 -2.97 -28.41
N PRO A 156 -14.69 -3.04 -27.11
CA PRO A 156 -15.17 -2.06 -26.16
C PRO A 156 -14.51 -0.71 -26.42
N ARG A 157 -15.35 0.31 -26.63
CA ARG A 157 -14.97 1.73 -26.68
C ARG A 157 -14.24 2.11 -25.39
N GLU A 158 -13.00 2.56 -25.54
CA GLU A 158 -12.28 3.29 -24.50
C GLU A 158 -13.06 4.56 -24.14
N SER A 159 -13.21 4.81 -22.84
CA SER A 159 -13.89 5.98 -22.30
C SER A 159 -13.01 7.23 -22.46
N GLU A 160 -13.18 7.97 -23.54
CA GLU A 160 -12.53 9.28 -23.80
C GLU A 160 -12.87 10.38 -22.75
N ALA A 161 -13.78 10.11 -21.81
CA ALA A 161 -14.18 11.07 -20.77
C ALA A 161 -13.09 11.33 -19.71
N GLY A 162 -12.13 10.42 -19.52
CA GLY A 162 -11.08 10.56 -18.49
C GLY A 162 -9.80 11.26 -18.95
N GLN A 163 -9.60 11.43 -20.27
CA GLN A 163 -8.37 12.03 -20.83
C GLN A 163 -8.46 13.56 -20.96
N ILE A 164 -9.66 14.11 -21.13
CA ILE A 164 -9.86 15.54 -21.42
C ILE A 164 -9.72 16.40 -20.15
N GLU A 165 -10.19 15.91 -18.99
CA GLU A 165 -10.02 16.63 -17.71
C GLU A 165 -8.55 16.64 -17.24
N THR A 166 -7.81 15.55 -17.47
CA THR A 166 -6.40 15.44 -17.07
C THR A 166 -5.48 16.36 -17.87
N ASP A 167 -5.75 16.55 -19.17
CA ASP A 167 -4.93 17.44 -20.01
C ASP A 167 -5.17 18.91 -19.70
N GLN A 168 -6.39 19.29 -19.32
CA GLN A 168 -6.68 20.66 -18.88
C GLN A 168 -5.98 21.01 -17.57
N GLU A 169 -5.98 20.11 -16.58
CA GLU A 169 -5.27 20.31 -15.31
C GLU A 169 -3.75 20.30 -15.48
N LEU A 170 -3.20 19.40 -16.31
CA LEU A 170 -1.76 19.36 -16.63
C LEU A 170 -1.32 20.60 -17.41
N SER A 171 -2.14 21.10 -18.34
CA SER A 171 -1.84 22.36 -19.04
C SER A 171 -1.81 23.54 -18.08
N ALA A 172 -2.74 23.60 -17.12
CA ALA A 172 -2.76 24.64 -16.11
C ALA A 172 -1.51 24.59 -15.20
N ILE A 173 -1.00 23.40 -14.91
CA ILE A 173 0.22 23.17 -14.10
C ILE A 173 1.49 23.60 -14.86
N VAL A 174 1.61 23.28 -16.16
CA VAL A 174 2.75 23.71 -16.98
C VAL A 174 2.75 25.23 -17.14
N SER A 175 1.59 25.82 -17.41
CA SER A 175 1.45 27.28 -17.48
C SER A 175 1.80 27.97 -16.15
N PHE A 176 1.56 27.35 -15.00
CA PHE A 176 1.92 27.94 -13.71
C PHE A 176 3.42 27.89 -13.40
N ASN A 177 4.12 26.82 -13.81
CA ASN A 177 5.58 26.73 -13.68
C ASN A 177 6.29 27.76 -14.58
N GLU A 178 5.79 28.00 -15.79
CA GLU A 178 6.32 29.04 -16.69
C GLU A 178 6.14 30.45 -16.10
N VAL A 179 5.02 30.73 -15.41
CA VAL A 179 4.81 32.02 -14.71
C VAL A 179 5.80 32.23 -13.56
N THR A 180 6.27 31.16 -12.90
CA THR A 180 7.24 31.28 -11.80
C THR A 180 8.70 31.47 -12.24
N GLU A 181 9.08 31.03 -13.43
CA GLU A 181 10.42 31.30 -13.99
C GLU A 181 10.54 32.72 -14.57
N VAL A 182 9.44 33.31 -15.06
CA VAL A 182 9.45 34.64 -15.70
C VAL A 182 9.51 35.80 -14.70
N HIS A 183 9.29 35.57 -13.40
CA HIS A 183 9.31 36.62 -12.37
C HIS A 183 10.54 36.62 -11.43
N GLN A 184 11.63 35.92 -11.77
CA GLN A 184 12.87 36.03 -11.00
C GLN A 184 13.67 37.32 -11.21
N ASP A 185 13.25 38.15 -12.16
CA ASP A 185 13.88 39.44 -12.41
C ASP A 185 12.77 40.48 -12.45
N GLN A 186 12.43 41.06 -11.28
CA GLN A 186 11.94 42.44 -11.05
C GLN A 186 11.20 42.56 -9.68
N SER A 187 11.75 43.41 -8.80
CA SER A 187 11.17 44.03 -7.58
C SER A 187 10.95 43.13 -6.35
N GLN A 188 11.63 43.38 -5.23
CA GLN A 188 11.30 44.37 -4.17
C GLN A 188 9.88 44.22 -3.58
N ASN A 189 9.82 43.92 -2.28
CA ASN A 189 8.66 43.93 -1.38
C ASN A 189 7.48 43.03 -1.76
N ILE A 190 7.61 41.74 -1.45
CA ILE A 190 6.47 40.82 -1.33
C ILE A 190 6.11 40.71 0.17
N PRO A 191 4.84 40.90 0.59
CA PRO A 191 4.45 40.79 1.99
C PRO A 191 4.61 39.35 2.51
N ASP A 192 5.00 39.18 3.78
CA ASP A 192 5.24 37.89 4.46
C ASP A 192 4.06 36.88 4.41
N SER A 193 2.84 37.34 4.13
CA SER A 193 1.67 36.46 3.96
C SER A 193 1.67 35.73 2.61
N SER A 194 2.31 36.29 1.59
CA SER A 194 2.37 35.72 0.24
C SER A 194 3.41 34.62 0.12
N THR A 195 4.54 34.71 0.85
CA THR A 195 5.54 33.64 0.97
C THR A 195 4.96 32.41 1.66
N GLY A 196 4.15 32.59 2.71
CA GLY A 196 3.44 31.49 3.38
C GLY A 196 2.43 30.77 2.47
N PHE A 197 1.69 31.52 1.65
CA PHE A 197 0.77 30.94 0.66
C PHE A 197 1.53 30.20 -0.45
N ILE A 198 2.61 30.77 -0.98
CA ILE A 198 3.45 30.12 -2.00
C ILE A 198 4.08 28.83 -1.46
N ASP A 199 4.56 28.81 -0.22
CA ASP A 199 5.09 27.61 0.41
C ASP A 199 4.01 26.56 0.64
N GLN A 200 2.79 26.96 1.02
CA GLN A 200 1.66 26.05 1.18
C GLN A 200 1.25 25.43 -0.17
N VAL A 201 1.22 26.24 -1.24
CA VAL A 201 0.96 25.77 -2.60
C VAL A 201 2.08 24.84 -3.07
N LYS A 202 3.36 25.20 -2.88
CA LYS A 202 4.51 24.33 -3.22
C LYS A 202 4.49 23.01 -2.47
N ARG A 203 4.16 23.00 -1.18
CA ARG A 203 4.01 21.76 -0.39
C ARG A 203 2.85 20.91 -0.92
N ARG A 204 1.72 21.53 -1.24
CA ARG A 204 0.54 20.85 -1.79
C ARG A 204 0.84 20.29 -3.18
N LEU A 205 1.54 21.05 -4.02
CA LEU A 205 2.02 20.60 -5.34
C LEU A 205 3.06 19.49 -5.20
N THR A 206 4.01 19.59 -4.29
CA THR A 206 5.02 18.55 -4.06
C THR A 206 4.38 17.27 -3.55
N THR A 207 3.36 17.38 -2.68
CA THR A 207 2.58 16.24 -2.18
C THR A 207 1.75 15.62 -3.30
N LEU A 208 1.08 16.43 -4.11
CA LEU A 208 0.32 15.96 -5.28
C LEU A 208 1.27 15.32 -6.29
N LEU A 209 2.34 15.98 -6.69
CA LEU A 209 3.35 15.45 -7.61
C LEU A 209 4.00 14.19 -7.06
N SER A 210 4.29 14.09 -5.75
CA SER A 210 4.81 12.84 -5.16
C SER A 210 3.76 11.74 -5.22
N LYS A 211 2.50 12.03 -4.85
CA LYS A 211 1.36 11.10 -4.93
C LYS A 211 1.17 10.60 -6.36
N TYR A 212 1.11 11.50 -7.33
CA TYR A 212 0.97 11.21 -8.76
C TYR A 212 2.21 10.53 -9.32
N PHE A 213 3.43 10.86 -8.88
CA PHE A 213 4.65 10.20 -9.34
C PHE A 213 4.76 8.76 -8.80
N THR A 214 4.34 8.48 -7.56
CA THR A 214 4.18 7.10 -7.08
C THR A 214 3.05 6.37 -7.78
N PHE A 215 1.93 7.05 -8.07
CA PHE A 215 0.75 6.47 -8.72
C PHE A 215 0.96 6.20 -10.22
N LEU A 216 1.70 7.06 -10.93
CA LEU A 216 1.99 6.95 -12.35
C LEU A 216 3.20 6.04 -12.64
N ASN A 217 4.08 5.79 -11.66
CA ASN A 217 5.25 4.91 -11.82
C ASN A 217 5.11 3.53 -11.13
N SER A 218 3.95 3.19 -10.58
CA SER A 218 3.73 1.84 -10.05
C SER A 218 2.39 1.30 -10.52
N GLU A 219 2.42 0.17 -11.24
CA GLU A 219 1.23 -0.68 -11.37
C GLU A 219 0.82 -1.30 -10.01
N GLU A 220 1.59 -1.10 -8.94
CA GLU A 220 1.24 -1.50 -7.57
C GLU A 220 1.84 -0.51 -6.55
N ALA A 221 1.13 0.58 -6.23
CA ALA A 221 1.54 1.47 -5.14
C ALA A 221 1.37 0.72 -3.81
N TYR A 222 2.46 0.25 -3.23
CA TYR A 222 2.43 -0.45 -1.95
C TYR A 222 1.88 0.46 -0.84
N MET A 223 0.99 -0.06 -0.02
CA MET A 223 0.37 0.67 1.10
C MET A 223 1.34 0.93 2.25
N SER A 224 2.49 0.27 2.31
CA SER A 224 3.62 0.65 3.16
C SER A 224 4.91 0.11 2.53
N ASN A 225 6.02 0.83 2.67
CA ASN A 225 7.30 0.39 2.15
C ASN A 225 8.26 0.03 3.29
N LEU A 226 8.57 -1.25 3.46
CA LEU A 226 9.57 -1.80 4.39
C LEU A 226 10.75 -2.47 3.65
N SER A 227 10.97 -2.13 2.38
CA SER A 227 12.07 -2.72 1.60
C SER A 227 13.43 -2.50 2.26
N GLY A 228 14.23 -3.57 2.34
CA GLY A 228 15.53 -3.57 3.00
C GLY A 228 15.52 -3.29 4.52
N ALA A 229 14.35 -3.13 5.14
CA ALA A 229 14.26 -2.85 6.57
C ALA A 229 14.73 -4.04 7.42
N ASN A 230 15.31 -3.74 8.58
CA ASN A 230 15.68 -4.75 9.57
C ASN A 230 14.55 -4.91 10.59
N LEU A 231 13.81 -6.01 10.55
CA LEU A 231 12.74 -6.37 11.48
C LEU A 231 13.08 -7.64 12.27
N GLN A 232 14.38 -7.93 12.46
CA GLN A 232 14.82 -9.08 13.22
C GLN A 232 14.20 -9.11 14.61
N GLN A 233 13.64 -10.27 14.99
CA GLN A 233 12.99 -10.49 16.30
C GLN A 233 11.85 -9.51 16.61
N ALA A 234 11.33 -8.77 15.62
CA ALA A 234 10.21 -7.87 15.83
C ALA A 234 8.92 -8.65 16.09
N ASN A 235 8.03 -8.07 16.89
CA ASN A 235 6.70 -8.59 17.16
C ASN A 235 5.67 -7.87 16.28
N LEU A 236 5.22 -8.53 15.21
CA LEU A 236 4.19 -8.09 14.28
C LEU A 236 2.89 -8.89 14.43
N ASN A 237 2.61 -9.43 15.62
CA ASN A 237 1.40 -10.24 15.81
C ASN A 237 0.12 -9.43 15.52
N GLY A 238 -0.77 -10.01 14.73
CA GLY A 238 -2.04 -9.39 14.33
C GLY A 238 -1.92 -8.12 13.51
N VAL A 239 -0.74 -7.81 12.95
CA VAL A 239 -0.56 -6.64 12.08
C VAL A 239 -1.41 -6.78 10.80
N SER A 240 -1.95 -5.68 10.27
CA SER A 240 -2.57 -5.65 8.93
C SER A 240 -1.69 -4.81 8.00
N LEU A 241 -0.90 -5.48 7.16
CA LEU A 241 0.02 -4.86 6.20
C LEU A 241 -0.25 -5.42 4.80
N LYS A 242 -1.49 -5.25 4.33
CA LYS A 242 -1.92 -5.64 2.98
C LYS A 242 -1.14 -4.82 1.95
N ASN A 243 -0.80 -5.41 0.80
CA ASN A 243 -0.04 -4.71 -0.25
C ASN A 243 1.21 -3.97 0.29
N ALA A 244 1.90 -4.52 1.28
CA ALA A 244 3.13 -3.90 1.80
C ALA A 244 4.35 -4.45 1.06
N ASN A 245 5.37 -3.61 0.86
CA ASN A 245 6.65 -4.03 0.30
C ASN A 245 7.62 -4.41 1.41
N PHE A 246 8.05 -5.65 1.47
CA PHE A 246 9.13 -6.13 2.34
C PHE A 246 10.34 -6.59 1.53
N GLU A 247 10.44 -6.33 0.23
CA GLU A 247 11.53 -6.82 -0.60
C GLU A 247 12.90 -6.60 0.07
N LEU A 248 13.71 -7.67 0.15
CA LEU A 248 15.04 -7.67 0.78
C LEU A 248 15.07 -7.36 2.29
N ALA A 249 13.92 -7.28 2.97
CA ALA A 249 13.87 -7.08 4.42
C ALA A 249 14.44 -8.29 5.19
N LYS A 250 14.80 -8.06 6.46
CA LYS A 250 15.26 -9.10 7.39
C LYS A 250 14.23 -9.31 8.48
N LEU A 251 13.59 -10.46 8.51
CA LEU A 251 12.56 -10.85 9.47
C LEU A 251 12.93 -12.14 10.23
N ASN A 252 14.21 -12.52 10.26
CA ASN A 252 14.62 -13.75 10.94
C ASN A 252 14.25 -13.70 12.44
N GLY A 253 13.51 -14.73 12.88
CA GLY A 253 12.95 -14.85 14.22
C GLY A 253 11.80 -13.90 14.57
N ALA A 254 11.26 -13.14 13.61
CA ALA A 254 10.11 -12.28 13.87
C ALA A 254 8.82 -13.09 14.15
N SER A 255 7.92 -12.51 14.97
CA SER A 255 6.61 -13.10 15.27
C SER A 255 5.53 -12.37 14.46
N LEU A 256 4.86 -13.07 13.55
CA LEU A 256 3.80 -12.57 12.66
C LEU A 256 2.51 -13.40 12.82
N ARG A 257 2.23 -13.86 14.05
CA ARG A 257 1.08 -14.73 14.35
C ARG A 257 -0.21 -13.98 14.06
N GLY A 258 -1.10 -14.58 13.28
CA GLY A 258 -2.36 -13.95 12.87
C GLY A 258 -2.21 -12.66 12.06
N ALA A 259 -1.02 -12.35 11.53
CA ALA A 259 -0.82 -11.18 10.67
C ALA A 259 -1.60 -11.31 9.36
N THR A 260 -2.03 -10.18 8.78
CA THR A 260 -2.61 -10.10 7.44
C THR A 260 -1.64 -9.40 6.51
N LEU A 261 -1.15 -10.15 5.51
CA LEU A 261 -0.13 -9.75 4.54
C LEU A 261 -0.55 -10.12 3.11
N SER A 262 -1.86 -10.20 2.87
CA SER A 262 -2.40 -10.48 1.53
C SER A 262 -1.79 -9.55 0.49
N GLN A 263 -1.37 -10.11 -0.64
CA GLN A 263 -0.75 -9.39 -1.77
C GLN A 263 0.54 -8.61 -1.40
N ALA A 264 1.12 -8.84 -0.22
CA ALA A 264 2.41 -8.25 0.13
C ALA A 264 3.55 -8.82 -0.72
N ASN A 265 4.58 -8.01 -0.95
CA ASN A 265 5.81 -8.43 -1.60
C ASN A 265 6.87 -8.78 -0.56
N LEU A 266 7.12 -10.07 -0.34
CA LEU A 266 8.20 -10.62 0.49
C LEU A 266 9.28 -11.30 -0.39
N THR A 267 9.55 -10.77 -1.58
CA THR A 267 10.60 -11.28 -2.46
C THR A 267 11.98 -11.14 -1.82
N MET A 268 12.79 -12.21 -1.87
CA MET A 268 14.18 -12.23 -1.37
C MET A 268 14.33 -11.86 0.12
N VAL A 269 13.26 -11.98 0.91
CA VAL A 269 13.27 -11.72 2.36
C VAL A 269 13.93 -12.88 3.12
N ASP A 270 14.68 -12.56 4.17
CA ASP A 270 15.12 -13.55 5.15
C ASP A 270 14.08 -13.71 6.28
N LEU A 271 13.37 -14.82 6.28
CA LEU A 271 12.31 -15.18 7.23
C LEU A 271 12.71 -16.39 8.09
N THR A 272 14.01 -16.69 8.18
CA THR A 272 14.50 -17.86 8.91
C THR A 272 13.95 -17.89 10.34
N GLY A 273 13.24 -18.96 10.70
CA GLY A 273 12.67 -19.15 12.03
C GLY A 273 11.51 -18.20 12.42
N ALA A 274 10.94 -17.44 11.47
CA ALA A 274 9.79 -16.58 11.77
C ALA A 274 8.50 -17.38 12.06
N ASP A 275 7.57 -16.83 12.84
CA ASP A 275 6.30 -17.47 13.21
C ASP A 275 5.11 -16.76 12.54
N PHE A 276 4.54 -17.38 11.50
CA PHE A 276 3.34 -16.98 10.78
C PHE A 276 2.12 -17.84 11.13
N SER A 277 2.09 -18.48 12.29
CA SER A 277 0.96 -19.34 12.65
C SER A 277 -0.38 -18.56 12.60
N GLY A 278 -1.34 -19.12 11.86
CA GLY A 278 -2.65 -18.52 11.63
C GLY A 278 -2.66 -17.22 10.80
N ALA A 279 -1.55 -16.86 10.15
CA ALA A 279 -1.48 -15.65 9.32
C ALA A 279 -2.24 -15.80 8.00
N VAL A 280 -2.65 -14.67 7.43
CA VAL A 280 -3.28 -14.56 6.11
C VAL A 280 -2.28 -13.98 5.11
N LEU A 281 -1.84 -14.80 4.15
CA LEU A 281 -0.80 -14.55 3.16
C LEU A 281 -1.30 -14.87 1.74
N SER A 282 -2.60 -14.66 1.51
CA SER A 282 -3.21 -14.92 0.22
C SER A 282 -2.63 -14.01 -0.88
N ALA A 283 -2.25 -14.62 -2.01
CA ALA A 283 -1.58 -13.97 -3.14
C ALA A 283 -0.27 -13.22 -2.77
N THR A 284 0.36 -13.55 -1.64
CA THR A 284 1.63 -12.96 -1.24
C THR A 284 2.79 -13.48 -2.11
N ASN A 285 3.69 -12.59 -2.51
CA ASN A 285 4.90 -12.97 -3.24
C ASN A 285 6.04 -13.28 -2.26
N LEU A 286 6.40 -14.56 -2.12
CA LEU A 286 7.50 -15.08 -1.29
C LEU A 286 8.63 -15.63 -2.17
N SER A 287 8.72 -15.18 -3.43
CA SER A 287 9.68 -15.71 -4.38
C SER A 287 11.12 -15.45 -3.92
N LYS A 288 11.98 -16.47 -4.05
CA LYS A 288 13.39 -16.44 -3.62
C LYS A 288 13.60 -16.15 -2.12
N ALA A 289 12.55 -16.17 -1.30
CA ALA A 289 12.69 -15.93 0.13
C ALA A 289 13.43 -17.09 0.83
N ASN A 290 14.17 -16.77 1.89
CA ASN A 290 14.73 -17.76 2.80
C ASN A 290 13.71 -18.03 3.92
N LEU A 291 13.02 -19.15 3.83
CA LEU A 291 11.92 -19.58 4.70
C LEU A 291 12.32 -20.80 5.56
N ARG A 292 13.61 -20.97 5.84
CA ARG A 292 14.10 -22.10 6.62
C ARG A 292 13.52 -22.07 8.04
N ALA A 293 13.02 -23.21 8.50
CA ALA A 293 12.43 -23.36 9.83
C ALA A 293 11.28 -22.37 10.17
N VAL A 294 10.63 -21.79 9.14
CA VAL A 294 9.47 -20.91 9.36
C VAL A 294 8.25 -21.71 9.83
N ASN A 295 7.43 -21.12 10.69
CA ASN A 295 6.17 -21.73 11.11
C ASN A 295 4.98 -21.09 10.39
N PHE A 296 4.40 -21.80 9.42
CA PHE A 296 3.16 -21.45 8.72
C PHE A 296 1.95 -22.25 9.21
N GLN A 297 1.98 -22.83 10.41
CA GLN A 297 0.88 -23.67 10.91
C GLN A 297 -0.47 -22.94 10.83
N GLY A 298 -1.43 -23.54 10.12
CA GLY A 298 -2.78 -23.00 9.94
C GLY A 298 -2.86 -21.69 9.14
N ALA A 299 -1.80 -21.29 8.45
CA ALA A 299 -1.80 -20.07 7.64
C ALA A 299 -2.60 -20.23 6.33
N ASP A 300 -3.21 -19.15 5.86
CA ASP A 300 -3.78 -19.08 4.52
C ASP A 300 -2.70 -18.61 3.53
N LEU A 301 -2.23 -19.51 2.68
CA LEU A 301 -1.22 -19.29 1.64
C LEU A 301 -1.85 -19.42 0.23
N THR A 302 -3.16 -19.22 0.11
CA THR A 302 -3.88 -19.38 -1.16
C THR A 302 -3.27 -18.49 -2.25
N GLY A 303 -2.84 -19.08 -3.35
CA GLY A 303 -2.24 -18.37 -4.48
C GLY A 303 -0.87 -17.74 -4.22
N ALA A 304 -0.25 -17.97 -3.07
CA ALA A 304 1.06 -17.42 -2.74
C ALA A 304 2.16 -17.93 -3.72
N ASP A 305 3.14 -17.08 -4.02
CA ASP A 305 4.26 -17.42 -4.89
C ASP A 305 5.52 -17.75 -4.10
N PHE A 306 5.90 -19.02 -4.04
CA PHE A 306 7.12 -19.54 -3.44
C PHE A 306 8.20 -19.86 -4.48
N THR A 307 8.13 -19.30 -5.69
CA THR A 307 9.08 -19.62 -6.75
C THR A 307 10.53 -19.42 -6.29
N LYS A 308 11.36 -20.47 -6.39
CA LYS A 308 12.77 -20.48 -5.93
C LYS A 308 12.98 -20.22 -4.43
N ALA A 309 11.94 -20.31 -3.60
CA ALA A 309 12.07 -20.12 -2.16
C ALA A 309 12.70 -21.35 -1.46
N ASP A 310 13.36 -21.13 -0.33
CA ASP A 310 13.94 -22.18 0.50
C ASP A 310 13.09 -22.42 1.76
N LEU A 311 12.27 -23.46 1.74
CA LEU A 311 11.33 -23.83 2.81
C LEU A 311 11.88 -24.94 3.72
N ARG A 312 13.18 -25.25 3.70
CA ARG A 312 13.70 -26.41 4.46
C ARG A 312 13.32 -26.33 5.94
N HIS A 313 12.83 -27.45 6.49
CA HIS A 313 12.37 -27.56 7.88
C HIS A 313 11.16 -26.66 8.25
N ALA A 314 10.44 -26.09 7.28
CA ALA A 314 9.26 -25.29 7.57
C ALA A 314 8.09 -26.16 8.07
N ASN A 315 7.30 -25.61 9.00
CA ASN A 315 6.05 -26.20 9.44
C ASN A 315 4.87 -25.61 8.67
N LEU A 316 4.25 -26.38 7.80
CA LEU A 316 3.06 -26.03 7.00
C LEU A 316 1.82 -26.79 7.47
N SER A 317 1.82 -27.35 8.68
CA SER A 317 0.70 -28.15 9.20
C SER A 317 -0.61 -27.37 9.18
N GLY A 318 -1.65 -27.94 8.59
CA GLY A 318 -2.97 -27.31 8.48
C GLY A 318 -3.03 -26.05 7.60
N ALA A 319 -1.94 -25.67 6.91
CA ALA A 319 -1.93 -24.50 6.05
C ALA A 319 -2.73 -24.73 4.76
N ASN A 320 -3.31 -23.67 4.21
CA ASN A 320 -4.00 -23.72 2.92
C ASN A 320 -3.09 -23.22 1.79
N LEU A 321 -2.54 -24.11 0.96
CA LEU A 321 -1.70 -23.78 -0.19
C LEU A 321 -2.45 -23.85 -1.53
N THR A 322 -3.77 -23.70 -1.53
CA THR A 322 -4.57 -23.83 -2.77
C THR A 322 -4.04 -22.88 -3.85
N GLY A 323 -3.69 -23.42 -5.03
CA GLY A 323 -3.18 -22.65 -6.16
C GLY A 323 -1.77 -22.04 -6.00
N ALA A 324 -1.07 -22.31 -4.89
CA ALA A 324 0.25 -21.76 -4.62
C ALA A 324 1.30 -22.20 -5.66
N ASN A 325 2.27 -21.33 -5.95
CA ASN A 325 3.33 -21.60 -6.92
C ASN A 325 4.63 -22.00 -6.22
N LEU A 326 5.01 -23.27 -6.32
CA LEU A 326 6.20 -23.87 -5.68
C LEU A 326 7.31 -24.22 -6.70
N LYS A 327 7.26 -23.66 -7.91
CA LYS A 327 8.28 -23.94 -8.95
C LYS A 327 9.69 -23.62 -8.43
N ASN A 328 10.61 -24.57 -8.59
CA ASN A 328 12.00 -24.48 -8.13
C ASN A 328 12.16 -24.29 -6.61
N ALA A 329 11.10 -24.44 -5.82
CA ALA A 329 11.20 -24.30 -4.37
C ALA A 329 11.90 -25.51 -3.74
N HIS A 330 12.50 -25.31 -2.57
CA HIS A 330 13.13 -26.38 -1.79
C HIS A 330 12.29 -26.70 -0.54
N LEU A 331 11.58 -27.82 -0.53
CA LEU A 331 10.71 -28.24 0.57
C LEU A 331 11.30 -29.34 1.46
N GLY A 332 12.59 -29.72 1.32
CA GLY A 332 13.18 -30.78 2.16
C GLY A 332 12.89 -30.63 3.65
N ASP A 333 12.44 -31.73 4.27
CA ASP A 333 12.09 -31.82 5.68
C ASP A 333 10.94 -30.88 6.13
N THR A 334 10.03 -30.46 5.24
CA THR A 334 8.83 -29.72 5.64
C THR A 334 7.75 -30.63 6.23
N GLU A 335 7.04 -30.11 7.24
CA GLU A 335 5.86 -30.75 7.83
C GLU A 335 4.59 -30.26 7.10
N LEU A 336 3.82 -31.17 6.51
CA LEU A 336 2.62 -30.84 5.72
C LEU A 336 1.35 -31.52 6.24
N THR A 337 1.38 -32.01 7.48
CA THR A 337 0.24 -32.72 8.10
C THR A 337 -1.01 -31.85 8.07
N GLY A 338 -2.06 -32.31 7.39
CA GLY A 338 -3.34 -31.60 7.27
C GLY A 338 -3.35 -30.37 6.35
N ALA A 339 -2.28 -30.11 5.60
CA ALA A 339 -2.23 -29.00 4.66
C ALA A 339 -3.11 -29.25 3.41
N THR A 340 -3.75 -28.21 2.89
CA THR A 340 -4.46 -28.25 1.60
C THR A 340 -3.50 -27.91 0.47
N ILE A 341 -3.36 -28.79 -0.52
CA ILE A 341 -2.41 -28.64 -1.63
C ILE A 341 -3.06 -28.72 -3.02
N GLU A 342 -4.35 -28.39 -3.11
CA GLU A 342 -5.08 -28.41 -4.38
C GLU A 342 -4.50 -27.36 -5.35
N GLY A 343 -4.30 -27.73 -6.62
CA GLY A 343 -3.86 -26.79 -7.65
C GLY A 343 -2.45 -26.23 -7.49
N ILE A 344 -1.62 -26.78 -6.58
CA ILE A 344 -0.24 -26.32 -6.43
C ILE A 344 0.56 -26.49 -7.74
N LYS A 345 1.40 -25.50 -8.06
CA LYS A 345 2.23 -25.51 -9.26
C LYS A 345 3.65 -25.93 -8.88
N THR A 346 4.14 -27.05 -9.44
CA THR A 346 5.52 -27.53 -9.24
C THR A 346 6.19 -27.80 -10.59
N ASN A 347 7.50 -28.04 -10.59
CA ASN A 347 8.25 -28.47 -11.77
C ASN A 347 9.42 -29.39 -11.40
N TRP A 348 10.17 -29.85 -12.40
CA TRP A 348 11.29 -30.80 -12.23
C TRP A 348 12.47 -30.29 -11.37
N GLN A 349 12.54 -28.99 -11.08
CA GLN A 349 13.55 -28.42 -10.18
C GLN A 349 13.07 -28.33 -8.72
N THR A 350 11.78 -28.54 -8.46
CA THR A 350 11.20 -28.49 -7.12
C THR A 350 11.71 -29.68 -6.30
N ILE A 351 12.21 -29.42 -5.09
CA ILE A 351 12.67 -30.46 -4.16
C ILE A 351 11.56 -30.71 -3.15
N LEU A 352 11.09 -31.94 -3.03
CA LEU A 352 9.98 -32.33 -2.16
C LEU A 352 10.44 -32.59 -0.71
N PRO A 353 9.52 -32.76 0.25
CA PRO A 353 9.85 -32.98 1.66
C PRO A 353 10.77 -34.18 1.93
N ASP A 354 10.64 -35.24 1.12
CA ASP A 354 11.52 -36.43 1.17
C ASP A 354 12.95 -36.18 0.63
N GLY A 355 13.28 -34.94 0.28
CA GLY A 355 14.56 -34.52 -0.30
C GLY A 355 14.76 -34.96 -1.76
N LYS A 356 13.79 -35.65 -2.37
CA LYS A 356 13.93 -36.18 -3.72
C LYS A 356 13.48 -35.15 -4.75
N LYS A 357 14.30 -34.99 -5.80
CA LYS A 357 13.86 -34.40 -7.07
C LYS A 357 13.16 -35.53 -7.84
N ARG A 358 11.82 -35.57 -7.83
CA ARG A 358 11.11 -36.63 -8.58
C ARG A 358 11.17 -36.32 -10.08
N TYR A 359 11.93 -37.13 -10.80
CA TYR A 359 11.80 -37.27 -12.24
C TYR A 359 10.42 -37.91 -12.53
N PHE A 360 9.55 -37.19 -13.24
CA PHE A 360 8.28 -37.65 -13.84
C PHE A 360 7.05 -37.93 -12.93
N PHE A 361 6.12 -36.96 -12.97
CA PHE A 361 4.63 -36.97 -13.12
C PHE A 361 3.71 -38.15 -12.73
N SER A 362 4.17 -39.33 -12.29
CA SER A 362 3.27 -40.44 -11.94
C SER A 362 2.78 -40.41 -10.49
N SER A 363 3.58 -39.89 -9.54
CA SER A 363 3.25 -40.02 -8.12
C SER A 363 2.19 -39.05 -7.62
N ILE A 364 2.12 -37.81 -8.13
CA ILE A 364 1.16 -36.81 -7.62
C ILE A 364 -0.27 -37.11 -8.12
N ARG A 365 -0.45 -37.71 -9.31
CA ARG A 365 -1.79 -38.09 -9.82
C ARG A 365 -2.52 -39.09 -8.93
N LYS A 366 -1.80 -39.94 -8.19
CA LYS A 366 -2.42 -40.89 -7.24
C LYS A 366 -3.05 -40.18 -6.02
N TYR A 367 -2.72 -38.90 -5.82
CA TYR A 367 -3.11 -38.09 -4.68
C TYR A 367 -4.12 -36.97 -5.05
N LEU A 368 -4.50 -36.84 -6.32
CA LEU A 368 -5.37 -35.78 -6.86
C LEU A 368 -6.88 -35.97 -6.60
N GLY A 369 -7.28 -36.43 -5.41
CA GLY A 369 -8.72 -36.52 -5.10
C GLY A 369 -9.09 -36.78 -3.64
N LYS A 370 -8.12 -36.81 -2.72
CA LYS A 370 -8.33 -36.95 -1.28
C LYS A 370 -7.24 -36.17 -0.53
N PRO A 371 -7.47 -35.70 0.71
CA PRO A 371 -6.45 -35.03 1.50
C PRO A 371 -5.19 -35.90 1.58
N VAL A 372 -4.08 -35.33 1.12
CA VAL A 372 -2.81 -36.03 0.93
C VAL A 372 -2.00 -35.84 2.18
N ASP A 373 -1.96 -36.88 3.00
CA ASP A 373 -0.95 -36.99 4.04
C ASP A 373 0.41 -37.25 3.35
N LEU A 374 1.20 -36.19 3.16
CA LEU A 374 2.53 -36.28 2.53
C LEU A 374 3.52 -37.12 3.34
N ASN A 375 3.22 -37.40 4.62
CA ASN A 375 3.95 -38.38 5.43
C ASN A 375 3.61 -39.84 5.10
N LYS A 376 2.61 -40.10 4.24
CA LYS A 376 2.19 -41.44 3.80
C LYS A 376 2.35 -41.67 2.30
N ALA A 377 3.05 -40.76 1.60
CA ALA A 377 3.39 -40.95 0.20
C ALA A 377 4.66 -41.81 0.02
N TYR A 378 4.63 -43.01 0.61
CA TYR A 378 5.66 -44.04 0.48
C TYR A 378 5.52 -44.82 -0.83
#